data_AF-A0A3A8H6E6-F1
#
_entry.id   AF-A0A3A8H6E6-F1
#
_cell.length_a   1.000
_cell.length_b   1.000
_cell.length_c   1.000
_cell.angle_alpha   90.00
_cell.angle_beta   90.00
_cell.angle_gamma   90.00
#
_symmetry.space_group_name_H-M   'P 1'
#
loop_
_entity.id
_entity.type
_entity.pdbx_description
1 polymer ?
#
loop_
_entity_poly.entity_id
_entity_poly.type
_entity_poly.pdbx_seq_one_letter_code
_entity_poly.pdbx_strand_id
1 'polypeptide(L)'
;MAPTPPWQPDASCQSLEALGEHLSTRDFGRLEDEALLSLLLAVSGRDFTRDFREEFGAEDDWTQALGQTARAVRHAIGFLRQDAAIAHLSLLPRPDVLPLLSRFFHLHPQPPAAVRARLSHWLWQRALFDTERSFPDDEARASLALLTGDADATVRALLARVGPPPERGWERYSQPGMAGLASVADRVEANALLALHPRHLLTGAVLEPGPLLEAQGAVAFLPLFPTSPPGLSTSPGAGDSMLLTLANQLFHPVLAPGVTLLGLVRTGALPPAVFPSHALSPEALVALRQGDASSFLAHRRDALIAHIREFIRTRTGADAQEATQGPE
;
A
#
# COMPACT_ATOMS: atom_id res chain seq x y z
N MET A 1 45.17 7.52 4.38
CA MET A 1 43.76 7.86 4.68
C MET A 1 43.09 6.62 5.22
N ALA A 2 42.81 6.59 6.52
CA ALA A 2 42.10 5.47 7.14
C ALA A 2 40.64 5.45 6.62
N PRO A 3 40.05 4.27 6.37
CA PRO A 3 38.65 4.17 5.98
C PRO A 3 37.76 4.64 7.14
N THR A 4 36.84 5.54 6.84
CA THR A 4 35.81 6.02 7.76
C THR A 4 34.95 4.83 8.21
N PRO A 5 34.63 4.66 9.50
CA PRO A 5 33.82 3.53 9.95
C PRO A 5 32.38 3.63 9.39
N PRO A 6 31.70 2.51 9.08
CA PRO A 6 30.33 2.50 8.54
C PRO A 6 29.23 2.78 9.57
N TRP A 7 29.59 3.24 10.77
CA TRP A 7 28.68 3.51 11.87
C TRP A 7 28.84 4.97 12.31
N GLN A 8 27.92 5.82 11.86
CA GLN A 8 27.56 6.99 12.64
C GLN A 8 26.06 6.82 12.92
N PRO A 9 25.65 6.69 14.20
CA PRO A 9 24.23 6.75 14.53
C PRO A 9 23.69 8.07 13.98
N ASP A 10 22.46 8.06 13.44
CA ASP A 10 21.75 9.29 13.15
C ASP A 10 21.52 9.98 14.51
N ALA A 11 22.45 10.85 14.89
CA ALA A 11 22.56 11.44 16.23
C ALA A 11 21.37 12.36 16.59
N SER A 12 20.41 12.50 15.68
CA SER A 12 19.23 13.35 15.80
C SER A 12 18.09 12.72 16.61
N CYS A 13 18.01 11.39 16.74
CA CYS A 13 16.88 10.75 17.42
C CYS A 13 17.25 10.38 18.86
N GLN A 14 17.04 11.30 19.79
CA GLN A 14 17.31 11.11 21.23
C GLN A 14 16.06 10.76 22.05
N SER A 15 14.87 10.79 21.43
CA SER A 15 13.60 10.43 22.05
C SER A 15 12.68 9.77 21.01
N LEU A 16 11.60 9.11 21.49
CA LEU A 16 10.55 8.57 20.62
C LEU A 16 9.82 9.68 19.84
N GLU A 17 9.63 10.84 20.46
CA GLU A 17 9.07 12.02 19.81
C GLU A 17 9.95 12.48 18.64
N ALA A 18 11.27 12.61 18.86
CA ALA A 18 12.23 12.96 17.81
C ALA A 18 12.29 11.90 16.70
N LEU A 19 12.11 10.62 17.03
CA LEU A 19 11.98 9.54 16.05
C LEU A 19 10.71 9.72 15.20
N GLY A 20 9.57 9.99 15.84
CA GLY A 20 8.30 10.25 15.16
C GLY A 20 8.37 11.45 14.21
N GLU A 21 8.94 12.57 14.66
CA GLU A 21 9.16 13.75 13.83
C GLU A 21 10.13 13.47 12.68
N HIS A 22 11.23 12.76 12.94
CA HIS A 22 12.20 12.41 11.89
C HIS A 22 11.55 11.54 10.79
N LEU A 23 10.63 10.66 11.16
CA LEU A 23 9.93 9.78 10.22
C LEU A 23 8.80 10.48 9.47
N SER A 24 8.10 11.44 10.10
CA SER A 24 6.99 12.18 9.48
C SER A 24 7.42 13.12 8.35
N THR A 25 8.67 13.59 8.34
CA THR A 25 9.22 14.49 7.29
C THR A 25 9.25 13.92 5.86
N ARG A 26 8.74 12.71 5.60
CA ARG A 26 8.89 11.97 4.34
C ARG A 26 7.61 11.75 3.54
N ASP A 27 6.51 12.42 3.91
CA ASP A 27 5.18 12.31 3.26
C ASP A 27 4.71 10.85 3.11
N PHE A 28 5.07 10.00 4.07
CA PHE A 28 4.69 8.60 4.10
C PHE A 28 3.61 8.32 5.17
N GLY A 29 3.12 9.35 5.85
CA GLY A 29 2.21 9.22 6.98
C GLY A 29 2.92 9.18 8.33
N ARG A 30 2.19 9.63 9.35
CA ARG A 30 2.64 9.62 10.75
C ARG A 30 2.45 8.24 11.37
N LEU A 31 3.47 7.80 12.11
CA LEU A 31 3.39 6.62 12.97
C LEU A 31 2.91 7.02 14.36
N GLU A 32 2.02 6.22 14.94
CA GLU A 32 1.56 6.38 16.32
C GLU A 32 2.62 5.87 17.30
N ASP A 33 2.57 6.34 18.54
CA ASP A 33 3.59 6.03 19.57
C ASP A 33 3.72 4.52 19.81
N GLU A 34 2.60 3.79 19.84
CA GLU A 34 2.60 2.33 19.98
C GLU A 34 3.34 1.64 18.82
N ALA A 35 3.12 2.12 17.59
CA ALA A 35 3.83 1.60 16.42
C ALA A 35 5.35 1.90 16.51
N LEU A 36 5.74 3.09 16.99
CA LEU A 36 7.15 3.44 17.20
C LEU A 36 7.83 2.51 18.22
N LEU A 37 7.14 2.16 19.30
CA LEU A 37 7.63 1.21 20.30
C LEU A 37 7.82 -0.20 19.71
N SER A 38 6.83 -0.70 18.96
CA SER A 38 6.95 -2.01 18.29
C SER A 38 8.09 -2.04 17.27
N LEU A 39 8.33 -0.95 16.54
CA LEU A 39 9.46 -0.84 15.62
C LEU A 39 10.81 -0.91 16.37
N LEU A 40 10.91 -0.21 17.50
CA LEU A 40 12.11 -0.21 18.33
C LEU A 40 12.40 -1.60 18.92
N LEU A 41 11.39 -2.29 19.43
CA LEU A 41 11.50 -3.67 19.91
C LEU A 41 11.98 -4.61 18.80
N ALA A 42 11.31 -4.55 17.64
CA ALA A 42 11.64 -5.42 16.51
C ALA A 42 13.07 -5.19 16.01
N VAL A 43 13.49 -3.93 15.84
CA VAL A 43 14.85 -3.59 15.40
C VAL A 43 15.89 -4.05 16.42
N SER A 44 15.58 -3.99 17.71
CA SER A 44 16.44 -4.50 18.79
C SER A 44 16.48 -6.05 18.85
N GLY A 45 15.73 -6.74 17.99
CA GLY A 45 15.60 -8.19 17.99
C GLY A 45 14.79 -8.74 19.17
N ARG A 46 14.00 -7.87 19.83
CA ARG A 46 13.11 -8.20 20.94
C ARG A 46 11.71 -8.51 20.42
N ASP A 47 10.92 -9.10 21.29
CA ASP A 47 9.55 -9.49 20.98
C ASP A 47 8.64 -8.25 20.91
N PHE A 48 8.30 -7.82 19.69
CA PHE A 48 7.50 -6.61 19.47
C PHE A 48 6.00 -6.79 19.71
N THR A 49 5.57 -8.00 20.07
CA THR A 49 4.17 -8.30 20.43
C THR A 49 3.93 -8.17 21.93
N ARG A 50 4.98 -7.96 22.74
CA ARG A 50 4.91 -7.82 24.19
C ARG A 50 4.87 -6.36 24.63
N ASP A 51 4.46 -6.13 25.88
CA ASP A 51 4.56 -4.81 26.49
C ASP A 51 6.03 -4.39 26.57
N PHE A 52 6.30 -3.23 25.98
CA PHE A 52 7.60 -2.59 25.95
C PHE A 52 8.29 -2.49 27.33
N ARG A 53 7.53 -2.28 28.40
CA ARG A 53 8.07 -2.16 29.77
C ARG A 53 8.62 -3.48 30.31
N GLU A 54 8.18 -4.61 29.78
CA GLU A 54 8.69 -5.92 30.16
C GLU A 54 10.01 -6.24 29.44
N GLU A 55 10.23 -5.63 28.28
CA GLU A 55 11.35 -5.96 27.40
C GLU A 55 12.55 -5.03 27.59
N PHE A 56 12.38 -3.80 28.10
CA PHE A 56 13.48 -2.85 28.32
C PHE A 56 13.80 -2.60 29.81
N GLY A 57 15.09 -2.71 30.14
CA GLY A 57 15.65 -2.43 31.47
C GLY A 57 16.22 -1.02 31.60
N ALA A 58 16.51 -0.60 32.84
CA ALA A 58 17.07 0.73 33.14
C ALA A 58 18.48 0.98 32.57
N GLU A 59 19.18 -0.08 32.13
CA GLU A 59 20.56 -0.03 31.61
C GLU A 59 20.65 -0.01 30.07
N ASP A 60 19.52 -0.08 29.36
CA ASP A 60 19.51 -0.14 27.90
C ASP A 60 19.94 1.20 27.25
N ASP A 61 20.81 1.16 26.23
CA ASP A 61 21.20 2.35 25.44
C ASP A 61 20.12 2.73 24.43
N TRP A 62 19.19 3.56 24.90
CA TRP A 62 18.09 4.11 24.13
C TRP A 62 18.52 4.91 22.91
N THR A 63 19.61 5.69 23.03
CA THR A 63 19.99 6.62 21.97
C THR A 63 20.49 5.86 20.75
N GLN A 64 21.32 4.83 20.98
CA GLN A 64 21.79 3.98 19.89
C GLN A 64 20.63 3.19 19.24
N ALA A 65 19.73 2.62 20.05
CA ALA A 65 18.59 1.86 19.55
C ALA A 65 17.62 2.71 18.71
N LEU A 66 17.34 3.95 19.14
CA LEU A 66 16.53 4.91 18.40
C LEU A 66 17.15 5.28 17.06
N GLY A 67 18.46 5.57 17.03
CA GLY A 67 19.17 5.88 15.78
C GLY A 67 19.20 4.71 14.78
N GLN A 68 19.39 3.48 15.28
CA GLN A 68 19.31 2.28 14.44
C GLN A 68 17.89 2.05 13.90
N THR A 69 16.88 2.30 14.72
CA THR A 69 15.46 2.19 14.35
C THR A 69 15.10 3.20 13.27
N ALA A 70 15.48 4.47 13.43
CA ALA A 70 15.25 5.51 12.43
C ALA A 70 15.80 5.11 11.05
N ARG A 71 17.04 4.59 11.01
CA ARG A 71 17.67 4.13 9.78
C ARG A 71 16.96 2.93 9.17
N ALA A 72 16.62 1.94 9.99
CA ALA A 72 15.96 0.72 9.54
C ALA A 72 14.57 1.01 8.96
N VAL A 73 13.77 1.82 9.65
CA VAL A 73 12.44 2.26 9.19
C VAL A 73 12.56 3.07 7.90
N ARG A 74 13.57 3.95 7.78
CA ARG A 74 13.83 4.69 6.53
C ARG A 74 14.08 3.75 5.34
N HIS A 75 14.85 2.69 5.54
CA HIS A 75 15.08 1.69 4.49
C HIS A 75 13.79 0.91 4.17
N ALA A 76 12.99 0.55 5.18
CA ALA A 76 11.69 -0.09 4.99
C ALA A 76 10.70 0.80 4.21
N ILE A 77 10.59 2.09 4.55
CA ILE A 77 9.76 3.06 3.83
C ILE A 77 10.24 3.22 2.39
N GLY A 78 11.57 3.32 2.18
CA GLY A 78 12.16 3.38 0.85
C GLY A 78 11.77 2.16 0.00
N PHE A 79 11.82 0.97 0.58
CA PHE A 79 11.37 -0.26 -0.06
C PHE A 79 9.87 -0.27 -0.37
N LEU A 80 9.03 0.15 0.58
CA LEU A 80 7.58 0.23 0.38
C LEU A 80 7.23 1.14 -0.80
N ARG A 81 7.87 2.30 -0.90
CA ARG A 81 7.64 3.25 -2.01
C ARG A 81 8.18 2.75 -3.34
N GLN A 82 9.41 2.24 -3.36
CA GLN A 82 10.15 1.99 -4.60
C GLN A 82 9.88 0.60 -5.18
N ASP A 83 9.85 -0.44 -4.35
CA ASP A 83 9.70 -1.82 -4.80
C ASP A 83 8.24 -2.28 -4.68
N ALA A 84 7.60 -1.99 -3.55
CA ALA A 84 6.22 -2.43 -3.32
C ALA A 84 5.17 -1.48 -3.94
N ALA A 85 5.56 -0.28 -4.38
CA ALA A 85 4.69 0.77 -4.90
C ALA A 85 3.55 1.20 -3.95
N ILE A 86 3.84 1.22 -2.66
CA ILE A 86 2.97 1.73 -1.61
C ILE A 86 3.46 3.13 -1.28
N ALA A 87 2.68 4.15 -1.65
CA ALA A 87 3.12 5.54 -1.57
C ALA A 87 2.99 6.17 -0.17
N HIS A 88 2.16 5.60 0.70
CA HIS A 88 1.79 6.17 2.00
C HIS A 88 1.33 5.07 2.98
N LEU A 89 1.50 5.28 4.28
CA LEU A 89 1.17 4.29 5.33
C LEU A 89 -0.31 3.90 5.33
N SER A 90 -1.23 4.83 5.06
CA SER A 90 -2.66 4.53 4.95
C SER A 90 -3.02 3.56 3.81
N LEU A 91 -2.11 3.38 2.85
CA LEU A 91 -2.25 2.43 1.76
C LEU A 91 -1.62 1.07 2.07
N LEU A 92 -0.85 0.94 3.15
CA LEU A 92 -0.23 -0.33 3.51
C LEU A 92 -1.32 -1.34 3.91
N PRO A 93 -1.55 -2.42 3.15
CA PRO A 93 -2.71 -3.28 3.39
C PRO A 93 -2.71 -3.92 4.79
N ARG A 94 -1.52 -4.29 5.28
CA ARG A 94 -1.29 -4.89 6.60
C ARG A 94 -0.16 -4.13 7.31
N PRO A 95 -0.47 -3.10 8.12
CA PRO A 95 0.55 -2.25 8.75
C PRO A 95 1.37 -2.97 9.83
N ASP A 96 0.83 -4.06 10.39
CA ASP A 96 1.44 -5.00 11.32
C ASP A 96 2.74 -5.65 10.81
N VAL A 97 3.02 -5.59 9.49
CA VAL A 97 4.28 -6.09 8.91
C VAL A 97 5.45 -5.12 9.06
N LEU A 98 5.19 -3.86 9.42
CA LEU A 98 6.21 -2.81 9.45
C LEU A 98 7.36 -3.10 10.46
N PRO A 99 7.10 -3.66 11.66
CA PRO A 99 8.16 -4.10 12.57
C PRO A 99 9.07 -5.16 11.94
N LEU A 100 8.52 -6.16 11.24
CA LEU A 100 9.31 -7.17 10.54
C LEU A 100 10.15 -6.60 9.40
N LEU A 101 9.56 -5.73 8.58
CA LEU A 101 10.30 -5.06 7.50
C LEU A 101 11.44 -4.21 8.08
N SER A 102 11.19 -3.49 9.16
CA SER A 102 12.20 -2.66 9.82
C SER A 102 13.34 -3.53 10.36
N ARG A 103 13.04 -4.64 11.04
CA ARG A 103 14.08 -5.57 11.48
C ARG A 103 14.85 -6.19 10.31
N PHE A 104 14.17 -6.56 9.23
CA PHE A 104 14.82 -7.07 8.03
C PHE A 104 15.82 -6.04 7.46
N PHE A 105 15.42 -4.77 7.31
CA PHE A 105 16.29 -3.72 6.80
C PHE A 105 17.34 -3.22 7.80
N HIS A 106 17.16 -3.47 9.09
CA HIS A 106 18.22 -3.31 10.08
C HIS A 106 19.36 -4.31 9.83
N LEU A 107 19.02 -5.59 9.62
CA LEU A 107 19.99 -6.65 9.32
C LEU A 107 20.58 -6.52 7.91
N HIS A 108 19.75 -6.07 6.96
CA HIS A 108 20.07 -5.97 5.54
C HIS A 108 19.75 -4.56 5.01
N PRO A 109 20.60 -3.54 5.28
CA PRO A 109 20.30 -2.17 4.86
C PRO A 109 20.24 -1.97 3.34
N GLN A 110 20.94 -2.81 2.58
CA GLN A 110 21.01 -2.78 1.12
C GLN A 110 20.94 -4.20 0.54
N PRO A 111 19.78 -4.87 0.64
CA PRO A 111 19.62 -6.21 0.09
C PRO A 111 19.66 -6.14 -1.45
N PRO A 112 20.16 -7.19 -2.13
CA PRO A 112 20.18 -7.24 -3.60
C PRO A 112 18.79 -7.04 -4.21
N ALA A 113 18.72 -6.47 -5.42
CA ALA A 113 17.46 -6.18 -6.11
C ALA A 113 16.54 -7.40 -6.25
N ALA A 114 17.09 -8.58 -6.52
CA ALA A 114 16.32 -9.82 -6.61
C ALA A 114 15.67 -10.21 -5.27
N VAL A 115 16.34 -9.94 -4.14
CA VAL A 115 15.79 -10.18 -2.80
C VAL A 115 14.69 -9.17 -2.48
N ARG A 116 14.87 -7.90 -2.85
CA ARG A 116 13.82 -6.86 -2.73
C ARG A 116 12.57 -7.24 -3.53
N ALA A 117 12.73 -7.70 -4.77
CA ALA A 117 11.59 -8.14 -5.59
C ALA A 117 10.82 -9.30 -4.93
N ARG A 118 11.52 -10.32 -4.39
CA ARG A 118 10.87 -11.41 -3.65
C ARG A 118 10.21 -10.94 -2.34
N LEU A 119 10.83 -10.01 -1.63
CA LEU A 119 10.24 -9.43 -0.42
C LEU A 119 8.96 -8.65 -0.75
N SER A 120 8.93 -7.97 -1.90
CA SER A 120 7.71 -7.32 -2.41
C SER A 120 6.63 -8.37 -2.70
N HIS A 121 6.97 -9.49 -3.36
CA HIS A 121 6.01 -10.57 -3.57
C HIS A 121 5.47 -11.11 -2.25
N TRP A 122 6.34 -11.35 -1.26
CA TRP A 122 5.92 -11.80 0.06
C TRP A 122 4.92 -10.83 0.72
N LEU A 123 5.20 -9.52 0.66
CA LEU A 123 4.32 -8.49 1.22
C LEU A 123 2.91 -8.56 0.62
N TRP A 124 2.81 -8.65 -0.71
CA TRP A 124 1.54 -8.70 -1.42
C TRP A 124 0.82 -10.05 -1.26
N GLN A 125 1.56 -11.16 -1.27
CA GLN A 125 1.00 -12.49 -0.99
C GLN A 125 0.44 -12.55 0.43
N ARG A 126 1.17 -12.03 1.43
CA ARG A 126 0.67 -11.95 2.81
C ARG A 126 -0.57 -11.06 2.90
N ALA A 127 -0.63 -9.95 2.18
CA ALA A 127 -1.83 -9.12 2.17
C ALA A 127 -3.05 -9.90 1.64
N LEU A 128 -2.91 -10.67 0.57
CA LEU A 128 -4.05 -11.22 -0.19
C LEU A 128 -4.42 -12.67 0.14
N PHE A 129 -3.42 -13.50 0.46
CA PHE A 129 -3.59 -14.95 0.58
C PHE A 129 -3.51 -15.44 2.02
N ASP A 130 -2.97 -14.62 2.92
CA ASP A 130 -3.05 -14.90 4.35
C ASP A 130 -4.49 -14.68 4.82
N THR A 131 -5.16 -15.78 5.20
CA THR A 131 -6.54 -15.77 5.66
C THR A 131 -6.70 -15.30 7.09
N GLU A 132 -5.60 -15.18 7.85
CA GLU A 132 -5.64 -14.70 9.23
C GLU A 132 -5.95 -13.20 9.26
N ARG A 133 -6.94 -12.81 10.08
CA ARG A 133 -7.42 -11.42 10.16
C ARG A 133 -6.40 -10.46 10.79
N SER A 134 -5.49 -10.99 11.59
CA SER A 134 -4.39 -10.26 12.26
C SER A 134 -3.10 -11.04 12.08
N PHE A 135 -1.96 -10.43 12.37
CA PHE A 135 -0.72 -11.16 12.60
C PHE A 135 -0.77 -11.72 14.03
N PRO A 136 -1.05 -13.02 14.23
CA PRO A 136 -1.11 -13.55 15.59
C PRO A 136 0.29 -13.49 16.21
N ASP A 137 0.38 -13.21 17.51
CA ASP A 137 1.66 -13.02 18.19
C ASP A 137 2.63 -14.21 18.01
N ASP A 138 2.11 -15.44 17.99
CA ASP A 138 2.90 -16.64 17.70
C ASP A 138 3.51 -16.62 16.29
N GLU A 139 2.74 -16.16 15.30
CA GLU A 139 3.20 -16.07 13.91
C GLU A 139 4.18 -14.91 13.71
N ALA A 140 3.95 -13.78 14.38
CA ALA A 140 4.84 -12.63 14.39
C ALA A 140 6.21 -13.02 14.97
N ARG A 141 6.22 -13.71 16.12
CA ARG A 141 7.44 -14.25 16.74
C ARG A 141 8.13 -15.30 15.86
N ALA A 142 7.36 -16.22 15.28
CA ALA A 142 7.91 -17.21 14.36
C ALA A 142 8.55 -16.54 13.13
N SER A 143 7.95 -15.48 12.60
CA SER A 143 8.48 -14.73 11.46
C SER A 143 9.69 -13.88 11.84
N LEU A 144 9.72 -13.30 13.04
CA LEU A 144 10.87 -12.60 13.58
C LEU A 144 12.08 -13.54 13.73
N ALA A 145 11.85 -14.77 14.21
CA ALA A 145 12.88 -15.79 14.36
C ALA A 145 13.50 -16.25 13.03
N LEU A 146 12.80 -16.05 11.90
CA LEU A 146 13.35 -16.33 10.56
C LEU A 146 14.31 -15.24 10.06
N LEU A 147 14.33 -14.05 10.67
CA LEU A 147 15.17 -12.94 10.23
C LEU A 147 16.63 -13.21 10.64
N THR A 148 17.43 -13.70 9.69
CA THR A 148 18.83 -14.09 9.91
C THR A 148 19.80 -13.15 9.18
N GLY A 149 21.11 -13.41 9.30
CA GLY A 149 22.16 -12.72 8.54
C GLY A 149 22.20 -13.05 7.04
N ASP A 150 21.36 -13.96 6.54
CA ASP A 150 21.18 -14.22 5.11
C ASP A 150 19.81 -13.68 4.64
N ALA A 151 19.85 -12.59 3.87
CA ALA A 151 18.65 -11.92 3.36
C ALA A 151 17.82 -12.83 2.45
N ASP A 152 18.47 -13.63 1.60
CA ASP A 152 17.77 -14.46 0.63
C ASP A 152 17.10 -15.66 1.30
N ALA A 153 17.82 -16.34 2.20
CA ALA A 153 17.26 -17.44 2.99
C ALA A 153 16.06 -16.96 3.82
N THR A 154 16.18 -15.77 4.43
CA THR A 154 15.10 -15.14 5.20
C THR A 154 13.84 -14.92 4.34
N VAL A 155 13.96 -14.28 3.17
CA VAL A 155 12.81 -14.00 2.31
C VAL A 155 12.19 -15.28 1.74
N ARG A 156 13.01 -16.28 1.39
CA ARG A 156 12.49 -17.60 0.96
C ARG A 156 11.71 -18.30 2.07
N ALA A 157 12.20 -18.25 3.31
CA ALA A 157 11.49 -18.83 4.45
C ALA A 157 10.15 -18.11 4.74
N LEU A 158 10.13 -16.78 4.63
CA LEU A 158 8.91 -15.98 4.75
C LEU A 158 7.87 -16.33 3.66
N LEU A 159 8.30 -16.46 2.40
CA LEU A 159 7.44 -16.91 1.29
C LEU A 159 6.89 -18.33 1.52
N ALA A 160 7.74 -19.25 1.97
CA ALA A 160 7.34 -20.63 2.23
C ALA A 160 6.23 -20.74 3.29
N ARG A 161 6.18 -19.81 4.25
CA ARG A 161 5.11 -19.77 5.27
C ARG A 161 3.76 -19.31 4.72
N VAL A 162 3.77 -18.35 3.79
CA VAL A 162 2.53 -17.88 3.13
C VAL A 162 2.01 -18.94 2.15
N GLY A 163 2.93 -19.68 1.53
CA GLY A 163 2.61 -20.66 0.49
C GLY A 163 2.46 -20.01 -0.89
N PRO A 164 2.35 -20.82 -1.96
CA PRO A 164 2.16 -20.29 -3.30
C PRO A 164 0.79 -19.60 -3.44
N PRO A 165 0.67 -18.61 -4.34
CA PRO A 165 -0.64 -18.08 -4.73
C PRO A 165 -1.58 -19.22 -5.14
N PRO A 166 -2.86 -19.20 -4.71
CA PRO A 166 -3.81 -20.22 -5.14
C PRO A 166 -4.03 -20.11 -6.66
N GLU A 167 -4.14 -21.25 -7.36
CA GLU A 167 -4.35 -21.26 -8.82
C GLU A 167 -5.68 -20.61 -9.25
N ARG A 168 -6.68 -20.63 -8.36
CA ARG A 168 -8.04 -20.12 -8.60
C ARG A 168 -8.62 -19.47 -7.35
N GLY A 169 -9.58 -18.58 -7.55
CA GLY A 169 -10.38 -17.99 -6.47
C GLY A 169 -9.80 -16.70 -5.91
N TRP A 170 -8.55 -16.35 -6.23
CA TRP A 170 -7.99 -15.04 -5.90
C TRP A 170 -8.61 -13.92 -6.74
N GLU A 171 -9.24 -14.23 -7.88
CA GLU A 171 -9.91 -13.26 -8.74
C GLU A 171 -11.06 -12.55 -8.01
N ARG A 172 -11.57 -13.11 -6.90
CA ARG A 172 -12.52 -12.43 -6.02
C ARG A 172 -11.96 -11.12 -5.46
N TYR A 173 -10.65 -11.02 -5.27
CA TYR A 173 -9.97 -9.81 -4.81
C TYR A 173 -9.79 -8.76 -5.91
N SER A 174 -10.14 -9.08 -7.16
CA SER A 174 -10.18 -8.11 -8.26
C SER A 174 -11.52 -7.38 -8.38
N GLN A 175 -12.53 -7.79 -7.61
CA GLN A 175 -13.85 -7.16 -7.61
C GLN A 175 -13.82 -5.91 -6.73
N PRO A 176 -14.11 -4.71 -7.26
CA PRO A 176 -14.16 -3.48 -6.47
C PRO A 176 -15.13 -3.60 -5.29
N GLY A 177 -14.58 -3.60 -4.08
CA GLY A 177 -15.28 -3.68 -2.81
C GLY A 177 -15.80 -2.33 -2.34
N MET A 178 -16.12 -2.24 -1.04
CA MET A 178 -16.52 -0.98 -0.42
C MET A 178 -15.32 -0.04 -0.38
N ALA A 179 -15.49 1.18 -0.86
CA ALA A 179 -14.40 2.13 -0.85
C ALA A 179 -14.24 2.80 0.53
N GLY A 180 -12.99 3.01 0.97
CA GLY A 180 -12.73 3.70 2.25
C GLY A 180 -11.36 3.51 2.90
N LEU A 181 -10.47 2.68 2.34
CA LEU A 181 -9.18 2.31 2.95
C LEU A 181 -9.29 1.63 4.32
N ALA A 182 -10.48 1.10 4.64
CA ALA A 182 -10.78 0.51 5.93
C ALA A 182 -10.37 -0.97 5.99
N SER A 183 -10.47 -1.67 4.86
CA SER A 183 -10.09 -3.07 4.75
C SER A 183 -8.79 -3.27 3.97
N VAL A 184 -8.19 -4.46 4.13
CA VAL A 184 -7.05 -4.91 3.32
C VAL A 184 -7.39 -4.84 1.83
N ALA A 185 -8.61 -5.24 1.44
CA ALA A 185 -9.07 -5.21 0.06
C ALA A 185 -9.11 -3.78 -0.49
N ASP A 186 -9.72 -2.84 0.26
CA ASP A 186 -9.82 -1.43 -0.14
C ASP A 186 -8.43 -0.82 -0.39
N ARG A 187 -7.45 -1.18 0.44
CA ARG A 187 -6.07 -0.70 0.31
C ARG A 187 -5.36 -1.32 -0.88
N VAL A 188 -5.57 -2.61 -1.18
CA VAL A 188 -5.07 -3.25 -2.41
C VAL A 188 -5.65 -2.55 -3.64
N GLU A 189 -6.97 -2.35 -3.66
CA GLU A 189 -7.69 -1.67 -4.74
C GLU A 189 -7.19 -0.23 -4.93
N ALA A 190 -6.97 0.51 -3.84
CA ALA A 190 -6.41 1.85 -3.88
C ALA A 190 -4.99 1.86 -4.47
N ASN A 191 -4.10 0.96 -4.05
CA ASN A 191 -2.76 0.85 -4.64
C ASN A 191 -2.83 0.47 -6.12
N ALA A 192 -3.77 -0.41 -6.51
CA ALA A 192 -3.99 -0.74 -7.91
C ALA A 192 -4.42 0.50 -8.72
N LEU A 193 -5.37 1.29 -8.21
CA LEU A 193 -5.76 2.55 -8.85
C LEU A 193 -4.57 3.52 -8.99
N LEU A 194 -3.76 3.66 -7.95
CA LEU A 194 -2.58 4.52 -7.96
C LEU A 194 -1.50 4.04 -8.94
N ALA A 195 -1.41 2.74 -9.22
CA ALA A 195 -0.51 2.19 -10.23
C ALA A 195 -0.88 2.62 -11.67
N LEU A 196 -2.07 3.18 -11.90
CA LEU A 196 -2.42 3.83 -13.18
C LEU A 196 -1.78 5.23 -13.33
N HIS A 197 -1.06 5.70 -12.32
CA HIS A 197 -0.47 7.03 -12.24
C HIS A 197 -1.51 8.14 -12.49
N PRO A 198 -2.52 8.27 -11.61
CA PRO A 198 -3.59 9.24 -11.75
C PRO A 198 -3.07 10.64 -12.09
N ARG A 199 -3.77 11.34 -12.97
CA ARG A 199 -3.39 12.67 -13.46
C ARG A 199 -4.36 13.74 -12.98
N HIS A 200 -3.85 14.94 -12.76
CA HIS A 200 -4.69 16.08 -12.47
C HIS A 200 -5.64 16.34 -13.67
N LEU A 201 -6.95 16.41 -13.41
CA LEU A 201 -7.98 16.45 -14.46
C LEU A 201 -7.80 17.66 -15.39
N LEU A 202 -7.43 18.83 -14.84
CA LEU A 202 -7.28 20.06 -15.63
C LEU A 202 -5.90 20.23 -16.28
N THR A 203 -4.81 19.86 -15.61
CA THR A 203 -3.45 20.15 -16.07
C THR A 203 -2.78 18.96 -16.75
N GLY A 204 -3.29 17.74 -16.53
CA GLY A 204 -2.68 16.50 -17.02
C GLY A 204 -1.40 16.07 -16.30
N ALA A 205 -0.95 16.82 -15.30
CA ALA A 205 0.23 16.48 -14.48
C ALA A 205 -0.02 15.18 -13.70
N VAL A 206 1.00 14.34 -13.53
CA VAL A 206 0.90 13.15 -12.68
C VAL A 206 0.72 13.59 -11.22
N LEU A 207 -0.20 12.96 -10.51
CA LEU A 207 -0.44 13.20 -9.10
C LEU A 207 0.52 12.36 -8.26
N GLU A 208 1.18 13.01 -7.31
CA GLU A 208 2.01 12.34 -6.31
C GLU A 208 1.14 11.90 -5.12
N PRO A 209 0.95 10.59 -4.87
CA PRO A 209 -0.04 10.17 -3.89
C PRO A 209 0.33 10.50 -2.45
N GLY A 210 1.62 10.42 -2.09
CA GLY A 210 2.09 10.67 -0.71
C GLY A 210 1.69 12.05 -0.18
N PRO A 211 2.13 13.15 -0.82
CA PRO A 211 1.77 14.51 -0.39
C PRO A 211 0.25 14.76 -0.40
N LEU A 212 -0.48 14.19 -1.35
CA LEU A 212 -1.93 14.38 -1.43
C LEU A 212 -2.67 13.64 -0.29
N LEU A 213 -2.22 12.43 0.06
CA LEU A 213 -2.76 11.66 1.17
C LEU A 213 -2.38 12.26 2.53
N GLU A 214 -1.19 12.83 2.66
CA GLU A 214 -0.79 13.57 3.87
C GLU A 214 -1.71 14.79 4.08
N ALA A 215 -2.04 15.51 3.00
CA ALA A 215 -2.87 16.71 3.07
C ALA A 215 -4.38 16.45 3.19
N GLN A 216 -4.90 15.41 2.53
CA GLN A 216 -6.36 15.19 2.40
C GLN A 216 -6.83 13.82 2.90
N GLY A 217 -5.92 12.90 3.22
CA GLY A 217 -6.27 11.54 3.62
C GLY A 217 -7.17 10.84 2.60
N ALA A 218 -8.13 10.06 3.10
CA ALA A 218 -9.07 9.32 2.26
C ALA A 218 -9.97 10.23 1.37
N VAL A 219 -10.09 11.53 1.68
CA VAL A 219 -10.87 12.49 0.87
C VAL A 219 -10.28 12.69 -0.53
N ALA A 220 -8.99 12.37 -0.72
CA ALA A 220 -8.36 12.35 -2.04
C ALA A 220 -8.98 11.32 -3.00
N PHE A 221 -9.75 10.35 -2.48
CA PHE A 221 -10.56 9.43 -3.28
C PHE A 221 -11.97 10.01 -3.49
N LEU A 222 -12.09 10.88 -4.48
CA LEU A 222 -13.29 11.65 -4.76
C LEU A 222 -14.39 10.80 -5.41
N PRO A 223 -15.63 10.86 -4.92
CA PRO A 223 -16.75 10.25 -5.61
C PRO A 223 -17.07 10.99 -6.92
N LEU A 224 -17.26 10.24 -8.01
CA LEU A 224 -17.67 10.74 -9.31
C LEU A 224 -19.13 11.19 -9.32
N PHE A 225 -19.98 10.43 -8.63
CA PHE A 225 -21.36 10.77 -8.32
C PHE A 225 -21.51 10.90 -6.79
N PRO A 226 -21.33 12.09 -6.21
CA PRO A 226 -21.46 12.30 -4.77
C PRO A 226 -22.91 12.17 -4.29
N THR A 227 -23.88 12.39 -5.18
CA THR A 227 -25.31 12.16 -4.95
C THR A 227 -25.80 11.06 -5.88
N SER A 228 -26.72 10.22 -5.40
CA SER A 228 -27.33 9.16 -6.22
C SER A 228 -28.01 9.76 -7.46
N PRO A 229 -27.55 9.43 -8.68
CA PRO A 229 -28.22 9.87 -9.89
C PRO A 229 -29.56 9.12 -10.06
N PRO A 230 -30.49 9.66 -10.86
CA PRO A 230 -31.79 9.02 -11.11
C PRO A 230 -31.60 7.59 -11.64
N GLY A 231 -32.26 6.61 -11.01
CA GLY A 231 -32.21 5.21 -11.43
C GLY A 231 -31.09 4.37 -10.79
N LEU A 232 -30.24 4.94 -9.92
CA LEU A 232 -29.29 4.19 -9.10
C LEU A 232 -29.66 4.29 -7.60
N SER A 233 -29.76 3.15 -6.93
CA SER A 233 -30.08 3.08 -5.50
C SER A 233 -28.85 2.82 -4.63
N THR A 234 -28.71 3.56 -3.53
CA THR A 234 -27.66 3.34 -2.51
C THR A 234 -28.08 2.37 -1.40
N SER A 235 -29.28 1.78 -1.48
CA SER A 235 -29.77 0.85 -0.46
C SER A 235 -28.94 -0.44 -0.45
N PRO A 236 -28.37 -0.84 0.71
CA PRO A 236 -27.66 -2.11 0.84
C PRO A 236 -28.57 -3.29 0.45
N GLY A 237 -28.16 -4.11 -0.51
CA GLY A 237 -28.89 -5.30 -0.95
C GLY A 237 -29.62 -5.19 -2.29
N ALA A 238 -29.71 -4.00 -2.90
CA ALA A 238 -30.01 -3.87 -4.33
C ALA A 238 -28.70 -4.06 -5.13
N GLY A 239 -28.76 -4.69 -6.31
CA GLY A 239 -27.60 -4.88 -7.20
C GLY A 239 -26.89 -3.59 -7.66
N ASP A 240 -27.36 -2.41 -7.22
CA ASP A 240 -26.84 -1.06 -7.52
C ASP A 240 -25.84 -0.52 -6.48
N SER A 241 -25.18 -1.39 -5.71
CA SER A 241 -24.13 -1.01 -4.74
C SER A 241 -22.87 -0.36 -5.37
N MET A 242 -22.82 -0.15 -6.70
CA MET A 242 -21.66 0.41 -7.42
C MET A 242 -21.29 1.84 -6.99
N LEU A 243 -22.23 2.60 -6.43
CA LEU A 243 -21.94 3.94 -5.88
C LEU A 243 -21.02 3.91 -4.67
N LEU A 244 -20.96 2.78 -3.95
CA LEU A 244 -20.13 2.58 -2.76
C LEU A 244 -18.77 1.96 -3.07
N THR A 245 -18.47 1.65 -4.33
CA THR A 245 -17.23 0.96 -4.73
C THR A 245 -16.21 1.88 -5.36
N LEU A 246 -14.99 1.36 -5.57
CA LEU A 246 -13.93 2.07 -6.29
C LEU A 246 -14.35 2.50 -7.71
N ALA A 247 -15.35 1.83 -8.31
CA ALA A 247 -15.91 2.22 -9.61
C ALA A 247 -16.52 3.64 -9.59
N ASN A 248 -16.94 4.14 -8.43
CA ASN A 248 -17.39 5.51 -8.24
C ASN A 248 -16.30 6.45 -7.70
N GLN A 249 -15.06 6.02 -7.51
CA GLN A 249 -14.01 6.88 -6.93
C GLN A 249 -12.87 7.20 -7.89
N LEU A 250 -12.39 8.45 -7.90
CA LEU A 250 -11.16 8.85 -8.57
C LEU A 250 -10.13 9.33 -7.54
N PHE A 251 -8.84 9.15 -7.81
CA PHE A 251 -7.79 9.74 -6.99
C PHE A 251 -7.42 11.12 -7.52
N HIS A 252 -7.81 12.19 -6.83
CA HIS A 252 -7.59 13.57 -7.25
C HIS A 252 -7.81 14.56 -6.10
N PRO A 253 -7.11 15.70 -6.04
CA PRO A 253 -7.41 16.75 -5.06
C PRO A 253 -8.85 17.24 -5.17
N VAL A 254 -9.48 17.60 -4.05
CA VAL A 254 -10.86 18.13 -4.03
C VAL A 254 -11.07 19.19 -5.12
N LEU A 255 -12.08 18.96 -5.95
CA LEU A 255 -12.45 19.89 -7.02
C LEU A 255 -13.14 21.12 -6.45
N ALA A 256 -12.95 22.26 -7.13
CA ALA A 256 -13.66 23.48 -6.79
C ALA A 256 -15.18 23.28 -6.89
N PRO A 257 -15.99 23.96 -6.05
CA PRO A 257 -17.44 23.86 -6.10
C PRO A 257 -17.99 24.08 -7.52
N GLY A 258 -18.90 23.19 -7.96
CA GLY A 258 -19.50 23.24 -9.29
C GLY A 258 -18.67 22.58 -10.42
N VAL A 259 -17.42 22.21 -10.16
CA VAL A 259 -16.60 21.45 -11.13
C VAL A 259 -16.87 19.95 -10.96
N THR A 260 -17.36 19.31 -12.01
CA THR A 260 -17.65 17.86 -12.04
C THR A 260 -16.93 17.20 -13.21
N LEU A 261 -16.62 15.89 -13.09
CA LEU A 261 -16.04 15.13 -14.21
C LEU A 261 -16.93 15.25 -15.46
N LEU A 262 -18.25 15.12 -15.30
CA LEU A 262 -19.20 15.26 -16.41
C LEU A 262 -19.10 16.63 -17.09
N GLY A 263 -19.02 17.72 -16.31
CA GLY A 263 -18.84 19.06 -16.83
C GLY A 263 -17.52 19.21 -17.61
N LEU A 264 -16.43 18.66 -17.09
CA LEU A 264 -15.11 18.68 -17.75
C LEU A 264 -15.08 17.84 -19.03
N VAL A 265 -15.75 16.69 -19.04
CA VAL A 265 -15.89 15.83 -20.23
C VAL A 265 -16.72 16.53 -21.32
N ARG A 266 -17.83 17.18 -20.94
CA ARG A 266 -18.72 17.87 -21.89
C ARG A 266 -18.09 19.11 -22.52
N THR A 267 -17.29 19.83 -21.75
CA THR A 267 -16.56 21.02 -22.23
C THR A 267 -15.32 20.67 -23.06
N GLY A 268 -14.88 19.40 -23.05
CA GLY A 268 -13.65 18.98 -23.71
C GLY A 268 -12.38 19.51 -23.03
N ALA A 269 -12.48 19.94 -21.77
CA ALA A 269 -11.38 20.55 -21.02
C ALA A 269 -10.33 19.55 -20.50
N LEU A 270 -10.59 18.24 -20.63
CA LEU A 270 -9.70 17.19 -20.11
C LEU A 270 -8.63 16.80 -21.15
N PRO A 271 -7.34 16.78 -20.76
CA PRO A 271 -6.30 16.19 -21.59
C PRO A 271 -6.56 14.70 -21.86
N PRO A 272 -6.37 14.18 -23.10
CA PRO A 272 -6.66 12.77 -23.41
C PRO A 272 -5.92 11.74 -22.54
N ALA A 273 -4.73 12.07 -22.05
CA ALA A 273 -3.94 11.21 -21.17
C ALA A 273 -4.59 10.96 -19.79
N VAL A 274 -5.57 11.79 -19.39
CA VAL A 274 -6.30 11.65 -18.12
C VAL A 274 -7.17 10.39 -18.11
N PHE A 275 -7.78 10.02 -19.23
CA PHE A 275 -8.73 8.93 -19.29
C PHE A 275 -8.15 7.57 -18.87
N PRO A 276 -7.05 7.08 -19.48
CA PRO A 276 -6.44 5.82 -19.04
C PRO A 276 -5.92 5.88 -17.60
N SER A 277 -5.44 7.04 -17.13
CA SER A 277 -4.93 7.20 -15.75
C SER A 277 -5.99 7.06 -14.64
N HIS A 278 -7.28 7.03 -14.98
CA HIS A 278 -8.40 6.84 -14.03
C HIS A 278 -9.30 5.65 -14.37
N ALA A 279 -8.82 4.73 -15.24
CA ALA A 279 -9.60 3.61 -15.77
C ALA A 279 -10.90 4.05 -16.48
N LEU A 280 -10.86 5.16 -17.22
CA LEU A 280 -12.00 5.64 -18.00
C LEU A 280 -11.90 5.11 -19.44
N SER A 281 -12.64 4.04 -19.74
CA SER A 281 -12.71 3.48 -21.09
C SER A 281 -13.48 4.40 -22.05
N PRO A 282 -13.28 4.26 -23.37
CA PRO A 282 -14.08 4.96 -24.37
C PRO A 282 -15.60 4.77 -24.18
N GLU A 283 -16.03 3.55 -23.86
CA GLU A 283 -17.43 3.17 -23.63
C GLU A 283 -17.98 3.87 -22.38
N ALA A 284 -17.19 3.90 -21.29
CA ALA A 284 -17.54 4.67 -20.10
C ALA A 284 -17.74 6.16 -20.46
N LEU A 285 -16.82 6.76 -21.21
CA LEU A 285 -16.95 8.18 -21.61
C LEU A 285 -18.19 8.45 -22.48
N VAL A 286 -18.58 7.51 -23.33
CA VAL A 286 -19.84 7.61 -24.12
C VAL A 286 -21.05 7.60 -23.19
N ALA A 287 -21.15 6.63 -22.28
CA ALA A 287 -22.24 6.55 -21.30
C ALA A 287 -22.31 7.81 -20.41
N LEU A 288 -21.16 8.31 -19.95
CA LEU A 288 -21.08 9.54 -19.16
C LEU A 288 -21.64 10.75 -19.91
N ARG A 289 -21.28 10.93 -21.19
CA ARG A 289 -21.80 12.04 -22.01
C ARG A 289 -23.32 11.98 -22.16
N GLN A 290 -23.87 10.77 -22.31
CA GLN A 290 -25.31 10.51 -22.42
C GLN A 290 -26.06 10.66 -21.09
N GLY A 291 -25.35 10.79 -19.96
CA GLY A 291 -25.96 10.86 -18.63
C GLY A 291 -26.38 9.50 -18.08
N ASP A 292 -25.93 8.40 -18.69
CA ASP A 292 -26.18 7.04 -18.21
C ASP A 292 -25.12 6.64 -17.17
N ALA A 293 -25.39 7.01 -15.92
CA ALA A 293 -24.49 6.73 -14.81
C ALA A 293 -24.33 5.23 -14.51
N SER A 294 -25.37 4.42 -14.76
CA SER A 294 -25.32 2.98 -14.51
C SER A 294 -24.37 2.30 -15.49
N SER A 295 -24.55 2.55 -16.80
CA SER A 295 -23.63 2.01 -17.81
C SER A 295 -22.21 2.56 -17.65
N PHE A 296 -22.05 3.83 -17.25
CA PHE A 296 -20.74 4.39 -16.94
C PHE A 296 -20.03 3.61 -15.81
N LEU A 297 -20.71 3.39 -14.68
CA LEU A 297 -20.12 2.68 -13.54
C LEU A 297 -19.82 1.23 -13.87
N ALA A 298 -20.68 0.57 -14.67
CA ALA A 298 -20.45 -0.79 -15.13
C ALA A 298 -19.19 -0.90 -16.01
N HIS A 299 -19.05 -0.04 -17.03
CA HIS A 299 -17.85 -0.03 -17.88
C HIS A 299 -16.58 0.29 -17.10
N ARG A 300 -16.66 1.24 -16.15
CA ARG A 300 -15.51 1.59 -15.30
C ARG A 300 -15.14 0.46 -14.34
N ARG A 301 -16.12 -0.22 -13.75
CA ARG A 301 -15.90 -1.42 -12.92
C ARG A 301 -15.16 -2.49 -13.70
N ASP A 302 -15.59 -2.79 -14.93
CA ASP A 302 -14.99 -3.86 -15.73
C ASP A 302 -13.53 -3.51 -16.11
N ALA A 303 -13.25 -2.24 -16.43
CA ALA A 303 -11.89 -1.75 -16.64
C ALA A 303 -11.03 -1.86 -15.37
N LEU A 304 -11.58 -1.53 -14.21
CA LEU A 304 -10.89 -1.67 -12.92
C LEU A 304 -10.64 -3.13 -12.56
N ILE A 305 -11.60 -4.05 -12.78
CA ILE A 305 -11.42 -5.49 -12.54
C ILE A 305 -10.23 -6.02 -13.33
N ALA A 306 -10.16 -5.70 -14.63
CA ALA A 306 -9.06 -6.12 -15.48
C ALA A 306 -7.71 -5.59 -14.96
N HIS A 307 -7.66 -4.31 -14.57
CA HIS A 307 -6.45 -3.67 -14.06
C HIS A 307 -6.02 -4.20 -12.68
N ILE A 308 -6.94 -4.34 -11.72
CA ILE A 308 -6.66 -4.87 -10.38
C ILE A 308 -6.18 -6.32 -10.49
N ARG A 309 -6.76 -7.10 -11.41
CA ARG A 309 -6.31 -8.47 -11.68
C ARG A 309 -4.85 -8.49 -12.10
N GLU A 310 -4.47 -7.68 -13.08
CA GLU A 310 -3.09 -7.60 -13.56
C GLU A 310 -2.13 -7.10 -12.47
N PHE A 311 -2.56 -6.08 -11.72
CA PHE A 311 -1.82 -5.57 -10.57
C PHE A 311 -1.53 -6.68 -9.56
N ILE A 312 -2.53 -7.47 -9.17
CA ILE A 312 -2.36 -8.59 -8.23
C ILE A 312 -1.39 -9.65 -8.79
N ARG A 313 -1.52 -10.05 -10.06
CA ARG A 313 -0.62 -11.05 -10.67
C ARG A 313 0.83 -10.61 -10.63
N THR A 314 1.09 -9.40 -11.11
CA THR A 314 2.42 -8.80 -11.12
C THR A 314 2.98 -8.68 -9.69
N ARG A 315 2.19 -8.17 -8.74
CA ARG A 315 2.66 -7.87 -7.39
C ARG A 315 2.88 -9.10 -6.51
N THR A 316 2.13 -10.16 -6.74
CA THR A 316 2.29 -11.42 -6.01
C THR A 316 3.28 -12.38 -6.68
N GLY A 317 3.71 -12.09 -7.91
CA GLY A 317 4.62 -12.96 -8.66
C GLY A 317 3.97 -14.28 -9.10
N ALA A 318 2.64 -14.32 -9.23
CA ALA A 318 1.89 -15.52 -9.61
C ALA A 318 2.36 -16.12 -10.96
N ASP A 319 2.83 -15.30 -11.89
CA ASP A 319 3.31 -15.76 -13.20
C ASP A 319 4.77 -16.26 -13.19
N ALA A 320 5.58 -15.89 -12.18
CA ALA A 320 6.99 -16.28 -12.12
C ALA A 320 7.18 -17.76 -11.72
N GLN A 321 6.17 -18.39 -11.12
CA GLN A 321 6.22 -19.80 -10.72
C GLN A 321 5.97 -20.77 -11.90
N GLU A 322 5.25 -20.35 -12.94
CA GLU A 322 5.04 -21.17 -14.15
C GLU A 322 6.35 -21.44 -14.91
N ALA A 323 7.32 -20.50 -14.88
CA ALA A 323 8.59 -20.63 -15.60
C ALA A 323 9.61 -21.57 -14.92
N THR A 324 9.39 -21.96 -13.66
CA THR A 324 10.33 -22.82 -12.91
C THR A 324 9.89 -24.29 -12.86
N GLN A 325 8.69 -24.60 -13.37
CA GLN A 325 8.17 -25.97 -13.51
C GLN A 325 8.06 -26.34 -15.00
N GLY A 326 9.19 -26.33 -15.70
CA GLY A 326 9.33 -26.97 -17.02
C GLY A 326 9.68 -28.46 -16.86
N PRO A 327 9.22 -29.34 -17.78
CA PRO A 327 9.03 -30.76 -17.52
C PRO A 327 10.36 -31.52 -17.36
N GLU A 328 10.40 -32.43 -16.38
CA GLU A 328 11.35 -33.55 -16.37
C GLU A 328 11.18 -34.45 -17.61
#